data_AF-A0A650A245-F1
#
_entry.id   AF-A0A650A245-F1
#
_cell.length_a   1.000
_cell.length_b   1.000
_cell.length_c   1.000
_cell.angle_alpha   90.00
_cell.angle_beta   90.00
_cell.angle_gamma   90.00
#
_symmetry.space_group_name_H-M   'P 1'
#
loop_
_entity.id
_entity.type
_entity.pdbx_description
1 polymer ?
#
loop_
_entity_poly.entity_id
_entity_poly.type
_entity_poly.pdbx_seq_one_letter_code
_entity_poly.pdbx_strand_id
1 'polypeptide(L)'
;MDRDPVEALAKAAADGVEFDGLSARLDGERLHVATEGSTTTVAADGTLADLPAPLAASVTNWFYWDAIAPEQSAGRAFLRWLEGASEGEQSTVPERYDALETGVSREWGQLLLTARLADQGTRRYEVRHVDDQDVPISELAVKTALDDATAIARRDDRDRYRPLKTAPTLPRGWVFPDLGPDAVLSIVGELYPATIENWYREREGDLDVTHYREAAQRQTGRYQSVSELPSEALEWAAEACCVDPECLKRREWDETEDEVLDVPRGDGSFPCREPCSLFVAAAKEWTSLEDEATRTYEIELTPSERDQLEAIVDAVADGQTDQIREADLGAGANRYRARYLRAKRFEGDASGAFEMADGSDPSEEHTTE
;
A
#
# COMPACT_ATOMS: atom_id res chain seq x y z
N MET A 1 -13.33 23.36 -23.35
CA MET A 1 -14.65 23.88 -23.73
C MET A 1 -15.46 23.80 -22.46
N ASP A 2 -15.64 24.93 -21.76
CA ASP A 2 -16.55 25.01 -20.60
C ASP A 2 -17.93 24.61 -21.11
N ARG A 3 -18.31 23.36 -20.86
CA ARG A 3 -19.67 22.91 -21.10
C ARG A 3 -20.44 23.26 -19.85
N ASP A 4 -21.53 24.00 -20.02
CA ASP A 4 -22.44 24.29 -18.92
C ASP A 4 -23.06 22.97 -18.42
N PRO A 5 -23.04 22.68 -17.10
CA PRO A 5 -23.58 21.43 -16.56
C PRO A 5 -25.07 21.20 -16.87
N VAL A 6 -25.88 22.27 -16.96
CA VAL A 6 -27.31 22.19 -17.27
C VAL A 6 -27.52 21.89 -18.75
N GLU A 7 -26.77 22.54 -19.64
CA GLU A 7 -26.80 22.24 -21.07
C GLU A 7 -26.39 20.78 -21.36
N ALA A 8 -25.31 20.32 -20.70
CA ALA A 8 -24.86 18.94 -20.80
C ALA A 8 -25.93 17.96 -20.30
N LEU A 9 -26.55 18.26 -19.16
CA LEU A 9 -27.63 17.44 -18.59
C LEU A 9 -28.84 17.41 -19.50
N ALA A 10 -29.24 18.54 -20.09
CA ALA A 10 -30.37 18.60 -21.01
C ALA A 10 -30.17 17.66 -22.21
N LYS A 11 -28.94 17.63 -22.76
CA LYS A 11 -28.59 16.72 -23.86
C LYS A 11 -28.67 15.24 -23.44
N ALA A 12 -28.13 14.89 -22.28
CA ALA A 12 -28.17 13.51 -21.78
C ALA A 12 -29.60 13.07 -21.37
N ALA A 13 -30.39 14.00 -20.81
CA ALA A 13 -31.76 13.77 -20.35
C ALA A 13 -32.76 13.48 -21.48
N ALA A 14 -32.36 13.61 -22.75
CA ALA A 14 -33.15 13.12 -23.89
C ALA A 14 -33.34 11.59 -23.84
N ASP A 15 -32.33 10.85 -23.36
CA ASP A 15 -32.38 9.40 -23.16
C ASP A 15 -32.75 9.02 -21.72
N GLY A 16 -32.93 10.02 -20.85
CA GLY A 16 -33.15 9.87 -19.41
C GLY A 16 -31.84 9.71 -18.64
N VAL A 17 -31.72 10.40 -17.50
CA VAL A 17 -30.56 10.32 -16.61
C VAL A 17 -31.02 9.87 -15.24
N GLU A 18 -30.34 8.86 -14.70
CA GLU A 18 -30.46 8.40 -13.31
C GLU A 18 -29.05 8.22 -12.73
N PHE A 19 -28.69 9.00 -11.71
CA PHE A 19 -27.33 8.98 -11.15
C PHE A 19 -27.26 9.53 -9.72
N ASP A 20 -26.76 8.74 -8.76
CA ASP A 20 -26.60 9.18 -7.36
C ASP A 20 -27.88 9.83 -6.76
N GLY A 21 -29.06 9.32 -7.13
CA GLY A 21 -30.36 9.86 -6.72
C GLY A 21 -30.86 11.07 -7.52
N LEU A 22 -30.09 11.56 -8.49
CA LEU A 22 -30.53 12.52 -9.51
C LEU A 22 -31.33 11.78 -10.59
N SER A 23 -32.49 12.31 -10.93
CA SER A 23 -33.27 11.95 -12.11
C SER A 23 -33.44 13.19 -13.00
N ALA A 24 -33.25 13.04 -14.31
CA ALA A 24 -33.51 14.11 -15.25
C ALA A 24 -34.13 13.62 -16.56
N ARG A 25 -35.09 14.40 -17.07
CA ARG A 25 -35.77 14.13 -18.34
C ARG A 25 -36.03 15.42 -19.11
N LEU A 26 -35.76 15.37 -20.42
CA LEU A 26 -36.09 16.45 -21.34
C LEU A 26 -37.49 16.24 -21.93
N ASP A 27 -38.33 17.28 -21.87
CA ASP A 27 -39.62 17.35 -22.58
C ASP A 27 -39.69 18.64 -23.40
N GLY A 28 -39.45 18.53 -24.71
CA GLY A 28 -39.28 19.67 -25.59
C GLY A 28 -38.08 20.54 -25.18
N GLU A 29 -38.35 21.79 -24.80
CA GLU A 29 -37.34 22.76 -24.33
C GLU A 29 -37.28 22.86 -22.79
N ARG A 30 -37.95 21.95 -22.07
CA ARG A 30 -38.03 21.96 -20.61
C ARG A 30 -37.27 20.77 -20.03
N LEU A 31 -36.31 21.06 -19.16
CA LEU A 31 -35.57 20.06 -18.41
C LEU A 31 -36.21 19.86 -17.04
N HIS A 32 -36.75 18.66 -16.82
CA HIS A 32 -37.25 18.24 -15.52
C HIS A 32 -36.11 17.60 -14.73
N VAL A 33 -35.84 18.12 -13.53
CA VAL A 33 -34.76 17.64 -12.66
C VAL A 33 -35.34 17.32 -11.30
N ALA A 34 -35.02 16.15 -10.75
CA ALA A 34 -35.49 15.75 -9.43
C ALA A 34 -34.46 14.91 -8.67
N THR A 35 -34.53 15.00 -7.34
CA THR A 35 -33.88 14.13 -6.37
C THR A 35 -34.92 13.68 -5.35
N GLU A 36 -34.54 12.80 -4.41
CA GLU A 36 -35.38 12.52 -3.26
C GLU A 36 -35.63 13.83 -2.47
N GLY A 37 -36.89 14.28 -2.44
CA GLY A 37 -37.31 15.48 -1.72
C GLY A 37 -37.21 16.82 -2.45
N SER A 38 -36.70 16.87 -3.69
CA SER A 38 -36.65 18.11 -4.49
C SER A 38 -36.96 17.87 -5.96
N THR A 39 -37.77 18.74 -6.57
CA THR A 39 -38.06 18.68 -8.00
C THR A 39 -38.23 20.09 -8.56
N THR A 40 -37.72 20.31 -9.76
CA THR A 40 -37.89 21.57 -10.48
C THR A 40 -37.97 21.33 -11.98
N THR A 41 -38.33 22.38 -12.71
CA THR A 41 -38.30 22.37 -14.18
C THR A 41 -37.73 23.68 -14.67
N VAL A 42 -36.60 23.60 -15.36
CA VAL A 42 -35.86 24.75 -15.91
C VAL A 42 -35.88 24.71 -17.44
N ALA A 43 -35.45 25.79 -18.08
CA ALA A 43 -35.23 25.78 -19.52
C ALA A 43 -34.02 24.89 -19.86
N ALA A 44 -34.05 24.22 -21.01
CA ALA A 44 -32.95 23.36 -21.46
C ALA A 44 -31.62 24.11 -21.69
N ASP A 45 -31.71 25.42 -21.97
CA ASP A 45 -30.59 26.37 -22.10
C ASP A 45 -30.40 27.24 -20.84
N GLY A 46 -31.01 26.84 -19.72
CA GLY A 46 -30.86 27.49 -18.42
C GLY A 46 -29.46 27.28 -17.82
N THR A 47 -29.27 27.81 -16.62
CA THR A 47 -27.99 27.78 -15.90
C THR A 47 -28.14 27.13 -14.53
N LEU A 48 -27.03 26.79 -13.89
CA LEU A 48 -27.04 26.27 -12.51
C LEU A 48 -27.75 27.20 -11.52
N ALA A 49 -27.77 28.52 -11.76
CA ALA A 49 -28.42 29.50 -10.90
C ALA A 49 -29.97 29.37 -10.90
N ASP A 50 -30.53 28.71 -11.92
CA ASP A 50 -31.97 28.46 -12.03
C ASP A 50 -32.42 27.24 -11.22
N LEU A 51 -31.46 26.47 -10.67
CA LEU A 51 -31.72 25.28 -9.86
C LEU A 51 -31.68 25.60 -8.36
N PRO A 52 -32.58 25.00 -7.55
CA PRO A 52 -32.41 24.95 -6.11
C PRO A 52 -31.06 24.34 -5.72
N ALA A 53 -30.43 24.84 -4.65
CA ALA A 53 -29.08 24.42 -4.26
C ALA A 53 -28.87 22.90 -4.15
N PRO A 54 -29.78 22.08 -3.58
CA PRO A 54 -29.62 20.62 -3.55
C PRO A 54 -29.62 19.97 -4.94
N LEU A 55 -30.40 20.52 -5.88
CA LEU A 55 -30.42 20.05 -7.27
C LEU A 55 -29.17 20.52 -8.01
N ALA A 56 -28.69 21.74 -7.78
CA ALA A 56 -27.43 22.22 -8.37
C ALA A 56 -26.23 21.35 -7.95
N ALA A 57 -26.15 20.93 -6.68
CA ALA A 57 -25.14 19.99 -6.21
C ALA A 57 -25.23 18.63 -6.93
N SER A 58 -26.44 18.10 -7.08
CA SER A 58 -26.68 16.83 -7.76
C SER A 58 -26.35 16.88 -9.26
N VAL A 59 -26.71 17.97 -9.96
CA VAL A 59 -26.39 18.20 -11.37
C VAL A 59 -24.90 18.35 -11.60
N THR A 60 -24.20 19.14 -10.77
CA THR A 60 -22.75 19.28 -10.87
C THR A 60 -22.01 17.99 -10.53
N ASN A 61 -22.54 17.18 -9.60
CA ASN A 61 -21.99 15.86 -9.28
C ASN A 61 -22.10 14.92 -10.48
N TRP A 62 -23.29 14.82 -11.08
CA TRP A 62 -23.48 14.05 -12.30
C TRP A 62 -22.53 14.54 -13.40
N PHE A 63 -22.46 15.84 -13.64
CA PHE A 63 -21.62 16.41 -14.69
C PHE A 63 -20.13 16.11 -14.49
N TYR A 64 -19.63 16.21 -13.26
CA TYR A 64 -18.26 15.82 -12.93
C TYR A 64 -18.00 14.37 -13.32
N TRP A 65 -18.87 13.46 -12.90
CA TRP A 65 -18.69 12.03 -13.17
C TRP A 65 -18.94 11.64 -14.63
N ASP A 66 -19.79 12.36 -15.35
CA ASP A 66 -20.09 12.08 -16.76
C ASP A 66 -19.03 12.64 -17.72
N ALA A 67 -18.55 13.86 -17.45
CA ALA A 67 -17.77 14.64 -18.41
C ALA A 67 -16.31 14.90 -18.02
N ILE A 68 -15.94 14.75 -16.74
CA ILE A 68 -14.63 15.16 -16.21
C ILE A 68 -13.88 13.98 -15.59
N ALA A 69 -14.56 13.14 -14.82
CA ALA A 69 -13.94 12.03 -14.12
C ALA A 69 -13.38 10.99 -15.11
N PRO A 70 -12.36 10.23 -14.70
CA PRO A 70 -11.73 9.24 -15.57
C PRO A 70 -12.73 8.17 -16.00
N GLU A 71 -12.67 7.79 -17.29
CA GLU A 71 -13.53 6.75 -17.85
C GLU A 71 -13.18 5.35 -17.32
N GLN A 72 -11.93 5.15 -16.90
CA GLN A 72 -11.44 3.84 -16.43
C GLN A 72 -12.07 3.47 -15.08
N SER A 73 -12.72 2.31 -15.02
CA SER A 73 -13.51 1.87 -13.85
C SER A 73 -12.73 1.87 -12.54
N ALA A 74 -11.49 1.39 -12.54
CA ALA A 74 -10.65 1.35 -11.35
C ALA A 74 -10.34 2.75 -10.79
N GLY A 75 -9.93 3.68 -11.66
CA GLY A 75 -9.68 5.07 -11.27
C GLY A 75 -10.94 5.76 -10.78
N ARG A 76 -12.07 5.57 -11.48
CA ARG A 76 -13.37 6.10 -11.08
C ARG A 76 -13.79 5.57 -9.69
N ALA A 77 -13.69 4.26 -9.46
CA ALA A 77 -14.03 3.64 -8.18
C ALA A 77 -13.13 4.15 -7.05
N PHE A 78 -11.84 4.33 -7.32
CA PHE A 78 -10.89 4.87 -6.34
C PHE A 78 -11.22 6.31 -5.95
N LEU A 79 -11.51 7.18 -6.92
CA LEU A 79 -11.92 8.56 -6.64
C LEU A 79 -13.25 8.61 -5.87
N ARG A 80 -14.20 7.72 -6.19
CA ARG A 80 -15.46 7.61 -5.40
C ARG A 80 -15.19 7.17 -3.97
N TRP A 81 -14.30 6.21 -3.78
CA TRP A 81 -13.89 5.79 -2.44
C TRP A 81 -13.23 6.94 -1.67
N LEU A 82 -12.36 7.74 -2.29
CA LEU A 82 -11.78 8.94 -1.66
C LEU A 82 -12.84 9.94 -1.16
N GLU A 83 -13.92 10.14 -1.94
CA GLU A 83 -15.02 11.05 -1.58
C GLU A 83 -15.99 10.50 -0.54
N GLY A 84 -15.83 9.25 -0.08
CA GLY A 84 -16.84 8.60 0.76
C GLY A 84 -18.13 8.27 0.01
N ALA A 85 -17.99 7.80 -1.24
CA ALA A 85 -19.07 7.33 -2.08
C ALA A 85 -18.95 5.82 -2.39
N SER A 86 -18.28 5.07 -1.51
CA SER A 86 -18.12 3.61 -1.61
C SER A 86 -19.33 2.84 -1.09
N GLU A 87 -19.46 1.59 -1.53
CA GLU A 87 -20.55 0.69 -1.14
C GLU A 87 -20.66 0.58 0.39
N GLY A 88 -21.86 0.83 0.92
CA GLY A 88 -22.16 0.82 2.36
C GLY A 88 -22.27 2.21 3.00
N GLU A 89 -21.73 3.25 2.36
CA GLU A 89 -21.90 4.64 2.80
C GLU A 89 -23.21 5.22 2.23
N GLN A 90 -24.15 5.59 3.11
CA GLN A 90 -25.50 6.07 2.73
C GLN A 90 -25.56 7.59 2.52
N SER A 91 -24.41 8.25 2.34
CA SER A 91 -24.35 9.71 2.23
C SER A 91 -24.91 10.21 0.91
N THR A 92 -25.86 11.12 1.00
CA THR A 92 -26.44 11.83 -0.14
C THR A 92 -25.40 12.74 -0.81
N VAL A 93 -25.65 13.17 -2.05
CA VAL A 93 -24.74 14.10 -2.75
C VAL A 93 -24.51 15.40 -1.95
N PRO A 94 -25.54 16.05 -1.38
CA PRO A 94 -25.33 17.24 -0.55
C PRO A 94 -24.42 16.99 0.65
N GLU A 95 -24.61 15.89 1.39
CA GLU A 95 -23.76 15.56 2.55
C GLU A 95 -22.30 15.33 2.15
N ARG A 96 -22.07 14.68 0.99
CA ARG A 96 -20.71 14.54 0.44
C ARG A 96 -20.12 15.88 0.03
N TYR A 97 -20.91 16.78 -0.56
CA TYR A 97 -20.46 18.11 -0.91
C TYR A 97 -20.06 18.91 0.33
N ASP A 98 -20.87 18.88 1.40
CA ASP A 98 -20.55 19.52 2.68
C ASP A 98 -19.21 18.99 3.25
N ALA A 99 -18.99 17.68 3.18
CA ALA A 99 -17.72 17.08 3.60
C ALA A 99 -16.54 17.55 2.72
N LEU A 100 -16.73 17.55 1.39
CA LEU A 100 -15.72 17.97 0.42
C LEU A 100 -15.36 19.47 0.51
N GLU A 101 -16.27 20.33 0.96
CA GLU A 101 -15.94 21.74 1.23
C GLU A 101 -14.86 21.87 2.32
N THR A 102 -14.94 21.05 3.38
CA THR A 102 -13.93 21.03 4.45
C THR A 102 -12.73 20.14 4.14
N GLY A 103 -12.88 19.23 3.18
CA GLY A 103 -11.87 18.28 2.71
C GLY A 103 -12.04 16.92 3.36
N VAL A 104 -12.02 15.87 2.53
CA VAL A 104 -12.10 14.47 2.97
C VAL A 104 -10.75 13.81 2.75
N SER A 105 -10.13 13.33 3.82
CA SER A 105 -8.81 12.69 3.76
C SER A 105 -8.93 11.18 3.95
N ARG A 106 -8.18 10.42 3.15
CA ARG A 106 -8.02 8.96 3.32
C ARG A 106 -6.56 8.56 3.18
N GLU A 107 -6.18 7.53 3.92
CA GLU A 107 -4.85 6.94 3.83
C GLU A 107 -4.79 5.88 2.73
N TRP A 108 -3.67 5.84 2.01
CA TRP A 108 -3.38 4.82 1.02
C TRP A 108 -1.90 4.45 1.14
N GLY A 109 -1.58 3.41 1.91
CA GLY A 109 -0.20 3.15 2.33
C GLY A 109 0.32 4.32 3.16
N GLN A 110 1.45 4.91 2.78
CA GLN A 110 1.98 6.12 3.43
C GLN A 110 1.50 7.44 2.81
N LEU A 111 0.50 7.40 1.91
CA LEU A 111 -0.07 8.61 1.31
C LEU A 111 -1.30 9.06 2.10
N LEU A 112 -1.37 10.34 2.42
CA LEU A 112 -2.60 11.02 2.79
C LEU A 112 -3.17 11.72 1.55
N LEU A 113 -4.33 11.27 1.11
CA LEU A 113 -5.04 11.79 -0.06
C LEU A 113 -6.22 12.61 0.41
N THR A 114 -6.24 13.91 0.10
CA THR A 114 -7.34 14.80 0.49
C THR A 114 -8.11 15.28 -0.73
N ALA A 115 -9.39 14.91 -0.82
CA ALA A 115 -10.31 15.39 -1.84
C ALA A 115 -11.06 16.64 -1.35
N ARG A 116 -11.16 17.66 -2.20
CA ARG A 116 -11.87 18.90 -1.93
C ARG A 116 -12.80 19.28 -3.07
N LEU A 117 -13.92 19.90 -2.73
CA LEU A 117 -14.83 20.50 -3.70
C LEU A 117 -14.16 21.74 -4.30
N ALA A 118 -14.28 21.91 -5.61
CA ALA A 118 -13.83 23.07 -6.34
C ALA A 118 -14.97 23.62 -7.21
N ASP A 119 -14.66 24.65 -8.00
CA ASP A 119 -15.65 25.37 -8.79
C ASP A 119 -16.53 24.43 -9.65
N GLN A 120 -17.82 24.76 -9.72
CA GLN A 120 -18.82 24.01 -10.49
C GLN A 120 -18.91 22.51 -10.11
N GLY A 121 -18.61 22.18 -8.85
CA GLY A 121 -18.64 20.80 -8.35
C GLY A 121 -17.51 19.93 -8.88
N THR A 122 -16.45 20.52 -9.44
CA THR A 122 -15.23 19.77 -9.76
C THR A 122 -14.50 19.35 -8.48
N ARG A 123 -13.52 18.46 -8.60
CA ARG A 123 -12.71 18.00 -7.46
C ARG A 123 -11.26 18.40 -7.64
N ARG A 124 -10.64 18.75 -6.53
CA ARG A 124 -9.20 18.92 -6.39
C ARG A 124 -8.67 17.99 -5.33
N TYR A 125 -7.49 17.44 -5.61
CA TYR A 125 -6.87 16.44 -4.77
C TYR A 125 -5.52 16.94 -4.29
N GLU A 126 -5.20 16.65 -3.04
CA GLU A 126 -3.88 16.86 -2.48
C GLU A 126 -3.29 15.50 -2.10
N VAL A 127 -1.98 15.33 -2.35
CA VAL A 127 -1.22 14.14 -1.95
C VAL A 127 -0.02 14.58 -1.13
N ARG A 128 0.16 13.99 0.05
CA ARG A 128 1.36 14.13 0.91
C ARG A 128 1.63 12.83 1.65
N HIS A 129 2.72 12.77 2.40
CA HIS A 129 2.96 11.65 3.32
C HIS A 129 2.02 11.73 4.54
N VAL A 130 1.59 10.60 5.10
CA VAL A 130 0.72 10.54 6.31
C VAL A 130 1.33 11.27 7.52
N ASP A 131 2.62 11.05 7.79
CA ASP A 131 3.37 11.79 8.82
C ASP A 131 3.43 13.32 8.61
N ASP A 132 3.13 13.83 7.41
CA ASP A 132 3.11 15.27 7.11
C ASP A 132 1.69 15.88 7.19
N GLN A 133 0.72 15.17 7.78
CA GLN A 133 -0.67 15.62 7.88
C GLN A 133 -0.81 17.00 8.55
N ASP A 134 -0.04 17.24 9.61
CA ASP A 134 -0.12 18.44 10.45
C ASP A 134 0.93 19.49 10.04
N VAL A 135 1.73 19.20 9.02
CA VAL A 135 2.78 20.10 8.52
C VAL A 135 2.14 21.11 7.54
N PRO A 136 2.30 22.43 7.77
CA PRO A 136 1.80 23.44 6.84
C PRO A 136 2.40 23.29 5.44
N ILE A 137 1.60 23.51 4.39
CA ILE A 137 2.07 23.44 2.99
C ILE A 137 3.29 24.32 2.74
N SER A 138 3.39 25.48 3.42
CA SER A 138 4.53 26.40 3.31
C SER A 138 5.87 25.83 3.82
N GLU A 139 5.84 24.74 4.58
CA GLU A 139 7.02 24.05 5.11
C GLU A 139 7.35 22.78 4.30
N LEU A 140 6.50 22.41 3.33
CA LEU A 140 6.67 21.25 2.46
C LEU A 140 7.22 21.65 1.09
N ALA A 141 7.98 20.75 0.48
CA ALA A 141 8.40 20.90 -0.92
C ALA A 141 7.20 20.69 -1.86
N VAL A 142 6.70 21.78 -2.45
CA VAL A 142 5.61 21.74 -3.44
C VAL A 142 6.07 21.09 -4.73
N LYS A 143 5.35 20.05 -5.14
CA LYS A 143 5.57 19.26 -6.36
C LYS A 143 4.36 19.36 -7.28
N THR A 144 4.58 19.33 -8.59
CA THR A 144 3.50 19.50 -9.58
C THR A 144 3.62 18.59 -10.78
N ALA A 145 4.77 17.94 -10.98
CA ALA A 145 5.03 17.11 -12.16
C ALA A 145 5.09 15.62 -11.78
N LEU A 146 4.69 14.75 -12.72
CA LEU A 146 4.80 13.30 -12.55
C LEU A 146 6.26 12.86 -12.28
N ASP A 147 7.23 13.52 -12.91
CA ASP A 147 8.66 13.25 -12.69
C ASP A 147 9.09 13.48 -11.23
N ASP A 148 8.42 14.38 -10.49
CA ASP A 148 8.66 14.54 -9.06
C ASP A 148 8.25 13.27 -8.30
N ALA A 149 7.11 12.66 -8.65
CA ALA A 149 6.64 11.42 -8.03
C ALA A 149 7.58 10.25 -8.36
N THR A 150 8.09 10.18 -9.60
CA THR A 150 9.10 9.18 -9.98
C THR A 150 10.37 9.34 -9.14
N ALA A 151 10.82 10.58 -8.91
CA ALA A 151 11.99 10.85 -8.08
C ALA A 151 11.77 10.45 -6.62
N ILE A 152 10.60 10.79 -6.05
CA ILE A 152 10.20 10.42 -4.69
C ILE A 152 10.10 8.90 -4.53
N ALA A 153 9.48 8.21 -5.49
CA ALA A 153 9.29 6.75 -5.42
C ALA A 153 10.62 5.98 -5.48
N ARG A 154 11.66 6.57 -6.08
CA ARG A 154 12.93 5.89 -6.39
C ARG A 154 13.85 5.72 -5.17
N ARG A 155 13.81 6.62 -4.19
CA ARG A 155 14.75 6.62 -3.07
C ARG A 155 14.07 6.91 -1.74
N ASP A 156 14.64 6.40 -0.65
CA ASP A 156 14.16 6.65 0.72
C ASP A 156 14.80 7.92 1.33
N ASP A 157 14.41 8.25 2.56
CA ASP A 157 14.96 9.39 3.34
C ASP A 157 16.48 9.32 3.58
N ARG A 158 17.11 8.15 3.34
CA ARG A 158 18.57 7.94 3.44
C ARG A 158 19.26 7.90 2.07
N ASP A 159 18.58 8.37 1.01
CA ASP A 159 19.04 8.34 -0.39
C ASP A 159 19.33 6.92 -0.92
N ARG A 160 18.79 5.86 -0.30
CA ARG A 160 18.94 4.48 -0.79
C ARG A 160 17.87 4.19 -1.82
N TYR A 161 18.21 3.39 -2.83
CA TYR A 161 17.23 2.96 -3.84
C TYR A 161 16.11 2.13 -3.18
N ARG A 162 14.86 2.37 -3.61
CA ARG A 162 13.66 1.65 -3.17
C ARG A 162 13.30 0.57 -4.22
N PRO A 163 13.78 -0.68 -4.06
CA PRO A 163 13.41 -1.75 -5.00
C PRO A 163 11.94 -2.15 -4.87
N LEU A 164 11.39 -2.06 -3.66
CA LEU A 164 9.99 -2.30 -3.37
C LEU A 164 9.32 -0.96 -3.03
N LYS A 165 8.54 -0.43 -3.98
CA LYS A 165 7.83 0.83 -3.79
C LYS A 165 6.79 0.79 -2.67
N THR A 166 6.34 -0.39 -2.24
CA THR A 166 5.39 -0.58 -1.12
C THR A 166 6.05 -0.91 0.21
N ALA A 167 7.38 -0.89 0.34
CA ALA A 167 8.01 -0.85 1.65
C ALA A 167 7.73 0.52 2.31
N PRO A 168 7.49 0.61 3.64
CA PRO A 168 7.12 1.84 4.32
C PRO A 168 8.33 2.76 4.57
N THR A 169 8.99 3.12 3.48
CA THR A 169 10.22 3.92 3.42
C THR A 169 10.04 5.12 2.49
N LEU A 170 8.79 5.50 2.20
CA LEU A 170 8.50 6.65 1.37
C LEU A 170 9.04 7.92 2.06
N PRO A 171 9.74 8.80 1.32
CA PRO A 171 10.24 10.04 1.91
C PRO A 171 9.12 10.94 2.43
N ARG A 172 9.45 11.80 3.39
CA ARG A 172 8.56 12.85 3.91
C ARG A 172 8.96 14.23 3.37
N GLY A 173 8.22 15.27 3.73
CA GLY A 173 8.56 16.67 3.46
C GLY A 173 8.14 17.19 2.08
N TRP A 174 7.14 16.58 1.43
CA TRP A 174 6.65 16.99 0.11
C TRP A 174 5.13 17.01 0.04
N VAL A 175 4.59 17.76 -0.94
CA VAL A 175 3.16 17.81 -1.22
C VAL A 175 2.91 18.05 -2.70
N PHE A 176 1.93 17.35 -3.27
CA PHE A 176 1.31 17.68 -4.55
C PHE A 176 -0.01 18.39 -4.28
N PRO A 177 -0.05 19.73 -4.29
CA PRO A 177 -1.29 20.47 -4.09
C PRO A 177 -2.09 20.54 -5.39
N ASP A 178 -3.42 20.65 -5.24
CA ASP A 178 -4.35 21.06 -6.31
C ASP A 178 -4.32 20.19 -7.59
N LEU A 179 -4.28 18.87 -7.42
CA LEU A 179 -4.33 17.92 -8.54
C LEU A 179 -5.76 17.76 -9.09
N GLY A 180 -5.87 17.63 -10.42
CA GLY A 180 -7.07 17.09 -11.07
C GLY A 180 -7.16 15.55 -10.94
N PRO A 181 -8.29 14.96 -11.35
CA PRO A 181 -8.56 13.53 -11.17
C PRO A 181 -7.55 12.60 -11.86
N ASP A 182 -7.20 12.85 -13.13
CA ASP A 182 -6.21 12.03 -13.82
C ASP A 182 -4.81 12.18 -13.22
N ALA A 183 -4.49 13.38 -12.75
CA ALA A 183 -3.19 13.68 -12.16
C ALA A 183 -3.02 12.94 -10.83
N VAL A 184 -4.00 12.96 -9.93
CA VAL A 184 -3.91 12.22 -8.67
C VAL A 184 -3.76 10.71 -8.90
N LEU A 185 -4.50 10.13 -9.86
CA LEU A 185 -4.36 8.72 -10.21
C LEU A 185 -2.97 8.40 -10.75
N SER A 186 -2.42 9.27 -11.60
CA SER A 186 -1.07 9.10 -12.15
C SER A 186 0.00 9.20 -11.06
N ILE A 187 -0.13 10.14 -10.12
CA ILE A 187 0.79 10.29 -8.99
C ILE A 187 0.72 9.06 -8.08
N VAL A 188 -0.48 8.60 -7.71
CA VAL A 188 -0.64 7.39 -6.89
C VAL A 188 -0.08 6.17 -7.63
N GLY A 189 -0.35 6.01 -8.92
CA GLY A 189 0.18 4.91 -9.73
C GLY A 189 1.71 4.93 -9.87
N GLU A 190 2.34 6.10 -9.84
CA GLU A 190 3.80 6.20 -9.82
C GLU A 190 4.39 5.86 -8.44
N LEU A 191 3.77 6.34 -7.36
CA LEU A 191 4.23 6.09 -5.99
C LEU A 191 3.99 4.63 -5.58
N TYR A 192 2.83 4.08 -5.92
CA TYR A 192 2.40 2.72 -5.64
C TYR A 192 1.78 2.05 -6.88
N PRO A 193 2.62 1.45 -7.75
CA PRO A 193 2.14 0.86 -9.00
C PRO A 193 1.16 -0.29 -8.80
N ALA A 194 0.13 -0.30 -9.66
CA ALA A 194 -0.92 -1.31 -9.76
C ALA A 194 -1.80 -1.47 -8.50
N THR A 195 -1.66 -0.62 -7.48
CA THR A 195 -2.43 -0.81 -6.24
C THR A 195 -3.91 -0.48 -6.42
N ILE A 196 -4.23 0.55 -7.20
CA ILE A 196 -5.62 0.95 -7.47
C ILE A 196 -6.33 -0.14 -8.28
N GLU A 197 -5.66 -0.66 -9.30
CA GLU A 197 -6.20 -1.68 -10.20
C GLU A 197 -6.41 -3.00 -9.47
N ASN A 198 -5.46 -3.43 -8.63
CA ASN A 198 -5.60 -4.67 -7.87
C ASN A 198 -6.66 -4.56 -6.78
N TRP A 199 -6.73 -3.42 -6.07
CA TRP A 199 -7.80 -3.14 -5.11
C TRP A 199 -9.18 -3.16 -5.78
N TYR A 200 -9.30 -2.56 -6.96
CA TYR A 200 -10.54 -2.60 -7.72
C TYR A 200 -10.93 -4.03 -8.09
N ARG A 201 -10.00 -4.80 -8.68
CA ARG A 201 -10.25 -6.21 -9.07
C ARG A 201 -10.67 -7.08 -7.89
N GLU A 202 -10.05 -6.90 -6.73
CA GLU A 202 -10.44 -7.61 -5.51
C GLU A 202 -11.89 -7.37 -5.13
N ARG A 203 -12.31 -6.10 -5.13
CA ARG A 203 -13.71 -5.77 -4.82
C ARG A 203 -14.71 -6.35 -5.82
N GLU A 204 -14.32 -6.44 -7.10
CA GLU A 204 -15.17 -7.05 -8.13
C GLU A 204 -15.12 -8.58 -8.12
N GLY A 205 -14.28 -9.20 -7.27
CA GLY A 205 -14.08 -10.65 -7.23
C GLY A 205 -13.23 -11.20 -8.39
N ASP A 206 -12.52 -10.32 -9.11
CA ASP A 206 -11.73 -10.62 -10.31
C ASP A 206 -10.20 -10.50 -10.05
N LEU A 207 -9.76 -10.51 -8.79
CA LEU A 207 -8.33 -10.50 -8.47
C LEU A 207 -7.70 -11.83 -8.86
N ASP A 208 -6.92 -11.81 -9.94
CA ASP A 208 -6.11 -12.94 -10.38
C ASP A 208 -4.89 -13.10 -9.44
N VAL A 209 -4.94 -14.10 -8.55
CA VAL A 209 -3.90 -14.43 -7.57
C VAL A 209 -3.00 -15.54 -8.13
N THR A 210 -1.69 -15.32 -8.11
CA THR A 210 -0.70 -16.36 -8.42
C THR A 210 -0.02 -16.79 -7.12
N HIS A 211 -0.25 -18.04 -6.72
CA HIS A 211 0.33 -18.64 -5.52
C HIS A 211 1.83 -18.95 -5.69
N TYR A 212 2.53 -19.15 -4.57
CA TYR A 212 3.98 -19.29 -4.54
C TYR A 212 4.49 -20.40 -5.45
N ARG A 213 3.93 -21.61 -5.36
CA ARG A 213 4.40 -22.76 -6.15
C ARG A 213 4.28 -22.50 -7.65
N GLU A 214 3.23 -21.80 -8.08
CA GLU A 214 3.08 -21.39 -9.47
C GLU A 214 4.11 -20.31 -9.87
N ALA A 215 4.28 -19.26 -9.06
CA ALA A 215 5.25 -18.20 -9.31
C ALA A 215 6.70 -18.72 -9.34
N ALA A 216 7.02 -19.68 -8.46
CA ALA A 216 8.32 -20.32 -8.34
C ALA A 216 8.65 -21.19 -9.57
N GLN A 217 7.67 -21.95 -10.09
CA GLN A 217 7.84 -22.78 -11.29
C GLN A 217 8.14 -21.96 -12.56
N ARG A 218 7.72 -20.69 -12.61
CA ARG A 218 8.04 -19.77 -13.72
C ARG A 218 9.50 -19.30 -13.69
N GLN A 219 10.20 -19.44 -12.56
CA GLN A 219 11.58 -18.97 -12.41
C GLN A 219 12.56 -19.88 -13.16
N THR A 220 13.59 -19.26 -13.74
CA THR A 220 14.62 -19.96 -14.52
C THR A 220 16.02 -19.43 -14.18
N GLY A 221 17.06 -20.15 -14.61
CA GLY A 221 18.44 -19.74 -14.38
C GLY A 221 18.80 -19.70 -12.89
N ARG A 222 19.39 -18.58 -12.41
CA ARG A 222 19.84 -18.47 -11.00
C ARG A 222 18.72 -18.59 -9.97
N TYR A 223 17.47 -18.43 -10.38
CA TYR A 223 16.29 -18.47 -9.51
C TYR A 223 15.53 -19.79 -9.61
N GLN A 224 16.02 -20.77 -10.38
CA GLN A 224 15.34 -22.05 -10.54
C GLN A 224 15.17 -22.78 -9.19
N SER A 225 16.14 -22.66 -8.27
CA SER A 225 16.08 -23.30 -6.96
C SER A 225 14.93 -22.80 -6.08
N VAL A 226 14.32 -21.63 -6.38
CA VAL A 226 13.20 -21.09 -5.59
C VAL A 226 12.04 -22.10 -5.49
N SER A 227 11.82 -22.94 -6.49
CA SER A 227 10.79 -23.99 -6.43
C SER A 227 11.05 -25.07 -5.37
N GLU A 228 12.29 -25.17 -4.88
CA GLU A 228 12.76 -26.18 -3.92
C GLU A 228 12.65 -25.70 -2.47
N LEU A 229 12.25 -24.44 -2.22
CA LEU A 229 12.04 -23.93 -0.86
C LEU A 229 11.02 -24.82 -0.11
N PRO A 230 11.38 -25.37 1.06
CA PRO A 230 10.45 -26.14 1.89
C PRO A 230 9.25 -25.30 2.34
N SER A 231 8.09 -25.93 2.55
CA SER A 231 6.86 -25.24 2.97
C SER A 231 7.03 -24.49 4.30
N GLU A 232 7.72 -25.09 5.27
CA GLU A 232 8.00 -24.44 6.57
C GLU A 232 8.87 -23.18 6.40
N ALA A 233 9.91 -23.25 5.56
CA ALA A 233 10.76 -22.10 5.26
C ALA A 233 10.03 -21.02 4.46
N LEU A 234 9.01 -21.39 3.68
CA LEU A 234 8.14 -20.44 2.96
C LEU A 234 7.31 -19.60 3.94
N GLU A 235 6.85 -20.17 5.06
CA GLU A 235 6.15 -19.42 6.10
C GLU A 235 7.09 -18.39 6.75
N TRP A 236 8.28 -18.81 7.20
CA TRP A 236 9.26 -17.87 7.77
C TRP A 236 9.69 -16.78 6.78
N ALA A 237 9.83 -17.14 5.50
CA ALA A 237 10.10 -16.21 4.42
C ALA A 237 8.98 -15.17 4.27
N ALA A 238 7.72 -15.61 4.29
CA ALA A 238 6.55 -14.73 4.21
C ALA A 238 6.47 -13.81 5.43
N GLU A 239 6.73 -14.33 6.64
CA GLU A 239 6.78 -13.55 7.87
C GLU A 239 7.87 -12.47 7.78
N ALA A 240 9.09 -12.85 7.37
CA ALA A 240 10.22 -11.93 7.30
C ALA A 240 10.11 -10.84 6.22
N CYS A 241 9.23 -10.97 5.22
CA CYS A 241 9.18 -10.06 4.06
C CYS A 241 7.84 -9.44 3.76
N CYS A 242 6.73 -10.00 4.24
CA CYS A 242 5.39 -9.63 3.80
C CYS A 242 4.48 -9.14 4.93
N VAL A 243 4.88 -9.30 6.20
CA VAL A 243 4.14 -8.75 7.34
C VAL A 243 4.79 -7.48 7.86
N ASP A 244 4.09 -6.78 8.76
CA ASP A 244 4.48 -5.47 9.25
C ASP A 244 5.90 -5.45 9.88
N PRO A 245 6.68 -4.37 9.68
CA PRO A 245 6.43 -3.23 8.79
C PRO A 245 7.05 -3.43 7.39
N GLU A 246 7.28 -4.65 6.89
CA GLU A 246 8.11 -4.80 5.68
C GLU A 246 7.37 -4.45 4.37
N CYS A 247 6.04 -4.60 4.33
CA CYS A 247 5.25 -4.30 3.14
C CYS A 247 3.87 -3.72 3.48
N LEU A 248 3.50 -2.64 2.80
CA LEU A 248 2.19 -1.98 2.90
C LEU A 248 1.04 -2.73 2.20
N LYS A 249 1.34 -3.84 1.51
CA LYS A 249 0.32 -4.65 0.81
C LYS A 249 -0.20 -5.75 1.72
N ARG A 250 -1.46 -6.13 1.54
CA ARG A 250 -2.02 -7.36 2.13
C ARG A 250 -1.79 -8.55 1.21
N ARG A 251 -1.07 -9.57 1.65
CA ARG A 251 -0.74 -10.81 0.91
C ARG A 251 -1.99 -11.66 0.63
N GLU A 252 -2.38 -11.78 -0.63
CA GLU A 252 -3.48 -12.67 -1.05
C GLU A 252 -2.99 -14.04 -1.54
N TRP A 253 -1.73 -14.14 -2.00
CA TRP A 253 -1.14 -15.42 -2.42
C TRP A 253 -0.73 -16.29 -1.21
N ASP A 254 -0.80 -17.60 -1.36
CA ASP A 254 -0.33 -18.63 -0.41
C ASP A 254 0.63 -19.61 -1.08
N GLU A 255 0.90 -20.76 -0.46
CA GLU A 255 1.73 -21.81 -1.07
C GLU A 255 1.11 -22.30 -2.38
N THR A 256 -0.15 -22.73 -2.32
CA THR A 256 -1.02 -23.09 -3.44
C THR A 256 -2.44 -22.53 -3.21
N GLU A 257 -3.37 -22.77 -4.13
CA GLU A 257 -4.79 -22.41 -3.94
C GLU A 257 -5.42 -23.16 -2.74
N ASP A 258 -4.96 -24.39 -2.49
CA ASP A 258 -5.51 -25.27 -1.44
C ASP A 258 -4.71 -25.21 -0.12
N GLU A 259 -3.46 -24.72 -0.14
CA GLU A 259 -2.54 -24.69 1.01
C GLU A 259 -2.26 -23.25 1.42
N VAL A 260 -2.93 -22.82 2.50
CA VAL A 260 -2.80 -21.49 3.11
C VAL A 260 -1.57 -21.47 4.02
N LEU A 261 -0.77 -20.40 3.95
CA LEU A 261 0.35 -20.21 4.87
C LEU A 261 -0.15 -19.76 6.25
N ASP A 262 0.38 -20.34 7.33
CA ASP A 262 0.04 -19.95 8.71
C ASP A 262 0.80 -18.68 9.15
N VAL A 263 0.67 -17.62 8.35
CA VAL A 263 1.31 -16.32 8.57
C VAL A 263 0.28 -15.22 8.28
N PRO A 264 0.19 -14.16 9.11
CA PRO A 264 -0.65 -13.03 8.82
C PRO A 264 -0.46 -12.52 7.38
N ARG A 265 -1.55 -12.03 6.78
CA ARG A 265 -1.50 -11.46 5.43
C ARG A 265 -1.02 -10.00 5.42
N GLY A 266 -0.90 -9.37 6.60
CA GLY A 266 -0.71 -7.93 6.75
C GLY A 266 -2.03 -7.15 6.67
N ASP A 267 -2.01 -5.90 7.15
CA ASP A 267 -3.21 -5.07 7.32
C ASP A 267 -3.40 -4.02 6.20
N GLY A 268 -2.62 -4.11 5.12
CA GLY A 268 -2.64 -3.16 4.01
C GLY A 268 -4.00 -3.04 3.32
N SER A 269 -4.36 -1.82 2.89
CA SER A 269 -5.63 -1.53 2.20
C SER A 269 -5.72 -2.11 0.78
N PHE A 270 -4.58 -2.43 0.17
CA PHE A 270 -4.52 -2.94 -1.21
C PHE A 270 -3.80 -4.30 -1.27
N PRO A 271 -4.28 -5.22 -2.14
CA PRO A 271 -3.80 -6.59 -2.16
C PRO A 271 -2.46 -6.79 -2.90
N CYS A 272 -1.73 -7.81 -2.47
CA CYS A 272 -0.55 -8.38 -3.11
C CYS A 272 -0.94 -9.72 -3.72
N ARG A 273 -1.16 -9.71 -5.04
CA ARG A 273 -1.66 -10.87 -5.79
C ARG A 273 -0.63 -11.97 -6.10
N GLU A 274 0.67 -11.70 -5.95
CA GLU A 274 1.74 -12.61 -6.36
C GLU A 274 3.04 -12.28 -5.59
N PRO A 275 3.91 -13.28 -5.30
CA PRO A 275 5.23 -13.02 -4.72
C PRO A 275 6.04 -12.04 -5.56
N CYS A 276 6.48 -10.94 -4.95
CA CYS A 276 7.23 -9.91 -5.67
C CYS A 276 8.67 -10.35 -5.99
N SER A 277 9.33 -9.65 -6.91
CA SER A 277 10.72 -9.97 -7.29
C SER A 277 11.72 -9.88 -6.13
N LEU A 278 11.45 -9.02 -5.12
CA LEU A 278 12.29 -8.94 -3.92
C LEU A 278 12.14 -10.20 -3.06
N PHE A 279 10.90 -10.68 -2.89
CA PHE A 279 10.61 -11.94 -2.21
C PHE A 279 11.27 -13.12 -2.92
N VAL A 280 11.14 -13.22 -4.25
CA VAL A 280 11.79 -14.28 -5.04
C VAL A 280 13.32 -14.26 -4.89
N ALA A 281 13.91 -13.06 -4.79
CA ALA A 281 15.35 -12.94 -4.54
C ALA A 281 15.74 -13.40 -3.13
N ALA A 282 14.91 -13.11 -2.12
CA ALA A 282 15.14 -13.59 -0.76
C ALA A 282 14.92 -15.10 -0.63
N ALA A 283 13.84 -15.63 -1.21
CA ALA A 283 13.53 -17.06 -1.31
C ALA A 283 14.69 -17.86 -1.88
N LYS A 284 15.37 -17.34 -2.93
CA LYS A 284 16.56 -17.98 -3.48
C LYS A 284 17.70 -18.09 -2.46
N GLU A 285 17.93 -17.07 -1.64
CA GLU A 285 18.96 -17.13 -0.61
C GLU A 285 18.56 -18.07 0.53
N TRP A 286 17.29 -18.08 0.95
CA TRP A 286 16.80 -19.01 1.97
C TRP A 286 16.83 -20.46 1.50
N THR A 287 16.44 -20.78 0.27
CA THR A 287 16.61 -22.15 -0.26
C THR A 287 18.04 -22.61 -0.13
N SER A 288 19.02 -21.75 -0.46
CA SER A 288 20.42 -22.10 -0.33
C SER A 288 20.86 -22.33 1.12
N LEU A 289 20.23 -21.67 2.10
CA LEU A 289 20.50 -21.88 3.52
C LEU A 289 19.86 -23.19 4.02
N GLU A 290 18.64 -23.48 3.60
CA GLU A 290 17.91 -24.70 3.97
C GLU A 290 18.49 -25.97 3.31
N ASP A 291 19.20 -25.83 2.19
CA ASP A 291 19.97 -26.92 1.57
C ASP A 291 21.19 -27.34 2.40
N GLU A 292 21.65 -26.50 3.36
CA GLU A 292 22.77 -26.84 4.23
C GLU A 292 22.35 -27.85 5.30
N ALA A 293 23.16 -28.89 5.50
CA ALA A 293 22.92 -29.84 6.58
C ALA A 293 23.10 -29.18 7.94
N THR A 294 22.04 -29.22 8.75
CA THR A 294 22.05 -28.74 10.14
C THR A 294 23.20 -29.36 10.93
N ARG A 295 23.92 -28.51 11.67
CA ARG A 295 25.02 -28.89 12.55
C ARG A 295 24.85 -28.24 13.91
N THR A 296 25.23 -28.96 14.95
CA THR A 296 25.27 -28.42 16.31
C THR A 296 26.62 -27.77 16.58
N TYR A 297 26.55 -26.52 17.03
CA TYR A 297 27.69 -25.74 17.45
C TYR A 297 27.52 -25.34 18.92
N GLU A 298 28.56 -25.52 19.73
CA GLU A 298 28.56 -25.17 21.14
C GLU A 298 29.38 -23.90 21.39
N ILE A 299 28.83 -23.02 22.22
CA ILE A 299 29.49 -21.80 22.69
C ILE A 299 29.14 -21.56 24.16
N GLU A 300 30.14 -21.25 24.99
CA GLU A 300 29.90 -20.92 26.39
C GLU A 300 29.55 -19.44 26.54
N LEU A 301 28.31 -19.15 26.96
CA LEU A 301 27.81 -17.79 27.20
C LEU A 301 27.37 -17.63 28.66
N THR A 302 27.65 -16.47 29.24
CA THR A 302 26.92 -16.03 30.43
C THR A 302 25.47 -15.70 30.06
N PRO A 303 24.50 -15.75 30.99
CA PRO A 303 23.11 -15.40 30.70
C PRO A 303 22.97 -14.04 30.01
N SER A 304 23.70 -13.03 30.48
CA SER A 304 23.69 -11.69 29.88
C SER A 304 24.31 -11.61 28.48
N GLU A 305 25.21 -12.54 28.11
CA GLU A 305 25.74 -12.61 26.74
C GLU A 305 24.75 -13.28 25.80
N ARG A 306 24.02 -14.31 26.25
CA ARG A 306 22.91 -14.92 25.50
C ARG A 306 21.80 -13.91 25.25
N ASP A 307 21.36 -13.20 26.30
CA ASP A 307 20.31 -12.18 26.18
C ASP A 307 20.76 -11.03 25.26
N GLN A 308 22.06 -10.72 25.25
CA GLN A 308 22.60 -9.74 24.34
C GLN A 308 22.58 -10.19 22.87
N LEU A 309 22.85 -11.46 22.58
CA LEU A 309 22.77 -11.99 21.21
C LEU A 309 21.34 -11.90 20.68
N GLU A 310 20.36 -12.27 21.49
CA GLU A 310 18.93 -12.14 21.12
C GLU A 310 18.56 -10.68 20.87
N ALA A 311 18.92 -9.79 21.79
CA ALA A 311 18.68 -8.36 21.60
C ALA A 311 19.34 -7.78 20.33
N ILE A 312 20.48 -8.34 19.89
CA ILE A 312 21.12 -7.96 18.62
C ILE A 312 20.30 -8.46 17.43
N VAL A 313 19.82 -9.69 17.46
CA VAL A 313 18.97 -10.26 16.40
C VAL A 313 17.68 -9.45 16.29
N ASP A 314 16.98 -9.25 17.40
CA ASP A 314 15.72 -8.49 17.45
C ASP A 314 15.92 -7.05 16.93
N ALA A 315 16.94 -6.34 17.41
CA ALA A 315 17.18 -4.97 16.98
C ALA A 315 17.54 -4.85 15.49
N VAL A 316 18.14 -5.88 14.88
CA VAL A 316 18.44 -5.92 13.45
C VAL A 316 17.18 -6.28 12.65
N ALA A 317 16.44 -7.31 13.09
CA ALA A 317 15.19 -7.73 12.47
C ALA A 317 14.16 -6.60 12.44
N ASP A 318 14.01 -5.88 13.55
CA ASP A 318 13.06 -4.78 13.70
C ASP A 318 13.60 -3.44 13.13
N GLY A 319 14.82 -3.42 12.58
CA GLY A 319 15.43 -2.20 12.03
C GLY A 319 15.72 -1.09 13.04
N GLN A 320 15.83 -1.39 14.33
CA GLN A 320 15.93 -0.42 15.44
C GLN A 320 17.37 0.01 15.77
N THR A 321 18.37 -0.54 15.08
CA THR A 321 19.79 -0.32 15.41
C THR A 321 20.23 1.15 15.41
N ASP A 322 19.65 2.00 14.57
CA ASP A 322 20.01 3.43 14.46
C ASP A 322 19.36 4.30 15.56
N GLN A 323 18.35 3.78 16.26
CA GLN A 323 17.68 4.45 17.36
C GLN A 323 18.44 4.31 18.68
N ILE A 324 19.32 3.32 18.79
CA ILE A 324 20.11 3.06 19.98
C ILE A 324 21.26 4.07 20.08
N ARG A 325 21.16 4.95 21.08
CA ARG A 325 22.18 5.98 21.32
C ARG A 325 23.49 5.36 21.79
N GLU A 326 24.60 5.97 21.38
CA GLU A 326 25.95 5.47 21.71
C GLU A 326 26.19 5.33 23.22
N ALA A 327 25.68 6.27 24.02
CA ALA A 327 25.81 6.26 25.48
C ALA A 327 24.79 5.35 26.20
N ASP A 328 23.82 4.75 25.48
CA ASP A 328 22.87 3.80 26.06
C ASP A 328 23.50 2.41 26.17
N LEU A 329 24.42 2.26 27.13
CA LEU A 329 25.14 1.02 27.40
C LEU A 329 24.25 -0.07 28.05
N GLY A 330 22.99 0.26 28.37
CA GLY A 330 22.00 -0.69 28.87
C GLY A 330 21.38 -1.53 27.75
N ALA A 331 21.18 -0.94 26.57
CA ALA A 331 20.60 -1.61 25.41
C ALA A 331 21.51 -2.74 24.89
N GLY A 332 21.00 -3.97 24.77
CA GLY A 332 21.78 -5.14 24.36
C GLY A 332 22.47 -4.98 23.00
N ALA A 333 21.76 -4.43 22.02
CA ALA A 333 22.29 -4.14 20.68
C ALA A 333 23.16 -2.86 20.57
N ASN A 334 23.50 -2.22 21.69
CA ASN A 334 24.42 -1.08 21.67
C ASN A 334 25.76 -1.45 21.00
N ARG A 335 26.25 -0.56 20.13
CA ARG A 335 27.46 -0.77 19.32
C ARG A 335 28.71 -1.12 20.15
N TYR A 336 28.92 -0.49 21.31
CA TYR A 336 30.08 -0.79 22.15
C TYR A 336 29.97 -2.16 22.80
N ARG A 337 28.76 -2.56 23.22
CA ARG A 337 28.52 -3.90 23.74
C ARG A 337 28.72 -4.97 22.68
N ALA A 338 28.18 -4.78 21.47
CA ALA A 338 28.36 -5.71 20.35
C ALA A 338 29.85 -5.88 20.00
N ARG A 339 30.62 -4.78 19.98
CA ARG A 339 32.08 -4.82 19.77
C ARG A 339 32.82 -5.57 20.88
N TYR A 340 32.44 -5.35 22.15
CA TYR A 340 33.03 -6.06 23.28
C TYR A 340 32.74 -7.58 23.22
N LEU A 341 31.49 -7.95 22.94
CA LEU A 341 31.08 -9.35 22.78
C LEU A 341 31.85 -10.01 21.62
N ARG A 342 31.96 -9.31 20.48
CA ARG A 342 32.77 -9.78 19.34
C ARG A 342 34.21 -10.04 19.72
N ALA A 343 34.88 -9.09 20.38
CA ALA A 343 36.27 -9.25 20.80
C ALA A 343 36.47 -10.39 21.81
N LYS A 344 35.49 -10.61 22.70
CA LYS A 344 35.55 -11.66 23.72
C LYS A 344 35.30 -13.07 23.14
N ARG A 345 34.38 -13.20 22.18
CA ARG A 345 33.86 -14.51 21.74
C ARG A 345 34.22 -14.90 20.31
N PHE A 346 34.47 -13.93 19.42
CA PHE A 346 34.58 -14.18 17.97
C PHE A 346 35.97 -13.87 17.38
N GLU A 347 36.96 -13.45 18.18
CA GLU A 347 38.35 -13.25 17.73
C GLU A 347 39.22 -14.48 18.13
N GLY A 348 39.55 -15.33 17.14
CA GLY A 348 40.37 -16.56 17.23
C GLY A 348 40.43 -17.29 15.87
N ASP A 349 41.41 -18.18 15.64
CA ASP A 349 41.68 -18.86 14.34
C ASP A 349 40.42 -19.45 13.69
N ALA A 350 40.43 -19.60 12.36
CA ALA A 350 39.31 -19.79 11.40
C ALA A 350 38.22 -20.88 11.69
N SER A 351 38.24 -21.52 12.85
CA SER A 351 37.17 -22.31 13.48
C SER A 351 36.48 -21.55 14.63
N GLY A 352 36.42 -20.22 14.56
CA GLY A 352 36.17 -19.31 15.69
C GLY A 352 34.85 -19.49 16.45
N ALA A 353 34.86 -19.09 17.73
CA ALA A 353 33.74 -18.98 18.69
C ALA A 353 32.92 -20.24 19.02
N PHE A 354 32.74 -21.10 18.04
CA PHE A 354 31.78 -22.19 18.01
C PHE A 354 32.51 -23.49 17.71
N GLU A 355 32.55 -24.37 18.69
CA GLU A 355 33.12 -25.70 18.51
C GLU A 355 32.01 -26.63 17.98
N MET A 356 32.32 -27.47 17.00
CA MET A 356 31.39 -28.53 16.60
C MET A 356 31.18 -29.45 17.80
N ALA A 357 29.93 -29.68 18.21
CA ALA A 357 29.65 -30.65 19.25
C ALA A 357 30.20 -32.02 18.81
N ASP A 358 31.06 -32.65 19.61
CA ASP A 358 31.58 -33.98 19.31
C ASP A 358 30.39 -34.95 19.19
N GLY A 359 30.22 -35.53 17.99
CA GLY A 359 29.13 -36.45 17.70
C GLY A 359 29.26 -37.73 18.51
N SER A 360 28.60 -37.82 19.66
CA SER A 360 28.27 -39.10 20.27
C SER A 360 27.15 -39.75 19.48
N ASP A 361 27.54 -40.61 18.54
CA ASP A 361 26.69 -41.59 17.86
C ASP A 361 25.95 -42.44 18.91
N PRO A 362 24.59 -42.44 18.98
CA PRO A 362 23.87 -43.24 19.95
C PRO A 362 23.74 -44.72 19.55
N SER A 363 24.49 -45.21 18.56
CA SER A 363 24.29 -46.55 17.99
C SER A 363 25.38 -47.60 18.27
N GLU A 364 25.94 -47.67 19.48
CA GLU A 364 26.67 -48.86 19.95
C GLU A 364 26.36 -49.26 21.40
N GLU A 365 25.08 -49.49 21.75
CA GLU A 365 24.77 -50.47 22.79
C GLU A 365 24.82 -51.87 22.19
N HIS A 366 26.01 -52.45 22.18
CA HIS A 366 26.20 -53.88 22.02
C HIS A 366 25.51 -54.62 23.18
N THR A 367 24.31 -55.13 22.92
CA THR A 367 23.75 -56.22 23.74
C THR A 367 24.54 -57.50 23.45
N THR A 368 25.47 -57.83 24.35
CA THR A 368 26.01 -59.19 24.47
C THR A 368 26.10 -59.53 25.95
N GLU A 369 25.07 -60.18 26.48
CA GLU A 369 25.13 -61.53 27.07
C GLU A 369 23.71 -62.03 27.41
#